data_AF-A0A4W4FQF8-F1
#
_entry.id   AF-A0A4W4FQF8-F1
#
_cell.length_a   1.000
_cell.length_b   1.000
_cell.length_c   1.000
_cell.angle_alpha   90.00
_cell.angle_beta   90.00
_cell.angle_gamma   90.00
#
_symmetry.space_group_name_H-M   'P 1'
#
loop_
_entity.id
_entity.type
_entity.pdbx_description
1 polymer ?
#
loop_
_entity_poly.entity_id
_entity_poly.type
_entity_poly.pdbx_seq_one_letter_code
_entity_poly.pdbx_strand_id
1 'polypeptide(L)'
;MKFYQFDVITDKPEMVVVRCRPLNDREKALNCKMVVSVDTSRCQCFIQKPGTTEEPPKQFTFDGTYFISHHTEEMYNEIAYPLVEGVTEGYNGTIFAYGQTGSGKSFTMQGVVDPPSQKGVIPRAFDHVFETIQCAENAKFLVRASYLEIYREEIRDLLGRDTKQKLELKEHPERGIYVRDLSMHTVHSVGECERVMELGWKNRSVGYTLMNKDSSRSHSIFTIYLEIFNTGTCCSYPAHCL
;
A
#
# COMPACT_ATOMS: atom_id res chain seq x y z
N MET A 1 13.77 -11.53 -10.70
CA MET A 1 12.34 -11.17 -10.72
C MET A 1 11.56 -12.47 -10.84
N LYS A 2 10.76 -12.83 -9.84
CA LYS A 2 9.72 -13.85 -10.00
C LYS A 2 8.38 -13.14 -9.85
N PHE A 3 7.52 -13.39 -10.82
CA PHE A 3 6.17 -12.85 -10.95
C PHE A 3 5.21 -13.86 -10.32
N TYR A 4 4.26 -13.36 -9.53
CA TYR A 4 3.07 -14.13 -9.16
C TYR A 4 1.89 -13.21 -9.38
N GLN A 5 0.98 -13.73 -10.21
CA GLN A 5 -0.30 -13.18 -10.62
C GLN A 5 -1.36 -13.68 -9.63
N PHE A 6 -2.25 -12.80 -9.19
CA PHE A 6 -3.49 -13.18 -8.51
C PHE A 6 -4.60 -12.22 -8.92
N ASP A 7 -5.44 -12.71 -9.83
CA ASP A 7 -6.71 -12.09 -10.22
C ASP A 7 -7.67 -11.99 -9.03
N VAL A 8 -8.52 -10.94 -9.03
CA VAL A 8 -10.00 -11.02 -8.95
C VAL A 8 -10.63 -9.61 -8.76
N ILE A 9 -11.51 -9.26 -9.72
CA ILE A 9 -12.56 -8.20 -9.76
C ILE A 9 -12.11 -6.76 -10.07
N THR A 10 -11.76 -6.51 -11.33
CA THR A 10 -12.43 -5.59 -12.28
C THR A 10 -11.83 -5.85 -13.67
N ASP A 11 -12.56 -5.62 -14.76
CA ASP A 11 -12.08 -5.83 -16.16
C ASP A 11 -10.97 -4.83 -16.58
N LYS A 12 -10.28 -4.23 -15.60
CA LYS A 12 -9.14 -3.34 -15.76
C LYS A 12 -7.86 -4.12 -15.50
N PRO A 13 -6.85 -4.05 -16.40
CA PRO A 13 -5.56 -4.68 -16.15
C PRO A 13 -4.94 -4.14 -14.85
N GLU A 14 -4.24 -5.01 -14.15
CA GLU A 14 -3.46 -4.64 -12.97
C GLU A 14 -2.44 -3.56 -13.35
N MET A 15 -2.44 -2.45 -12.61
CA MET A 15 -1.48 -1.37 -12.82
C MET A 15 -0.15 -1.70 -12.15
N VAL A 16 0.92 -1.75 -12.93
CA VAL A 16 2.26 -2.07 -12.46
C VAL A 16 3.18 -0.88 -12.68
N VAL A 17 3.74 -0.37 -11.58
CA VAL A 17 4.72 0.71 -11.60
C VAL A 17 6.06 0.29 -11.04
N VAL A 18 7.14 0.88 -11.56
CA VAL A 18 8.50 0.64 -11.06
C VAL A 18 9.06 1.89 -10.39
N ARG A 19 9.67 1.73 -9.21
CA ARG A 19 10.38 2.81 -8.51
C ARG A 19 11.83 2.39 -8.27
N CYS A 20 12.78 3.17 -8.80
CA CYS A 20 14.19 3.00 -8.54
C CYS A 20 14.66 4.03 -7.49
N ARG A 21 15.21 3.55 -6.36
CA ARG A 21 15.76 4.42 -5.32
C ARG A 21 17.20 4.85 -5.63
N PRO A 22 17.68 5.96 -5.03
CA PRO A 22 19.11 6.29 -5.04
C PRO A 22 19.97 5.17 -4.45
N LEU A 23 21.25 5.12 -4.83
CA LEU A 23 22.22 4.24 -4.19
C LEU A 23 22.36 4.57 -2.69
N ASN A 24 22.40 3.54 -1.86
CA ASN A 24 22.63 3.69 -0.42
C ASN A 24 24.12 3.85 -0.13
N ASP A 25 24.47 4.23 1.11
CA ASP A 25 25.86 4.54 1.46
C ASP A 25 26.78 3.33 1.39
N ARG A 26 26.26 2.12 1.63
CA ARG A 26 27.02 0.87 1.46
C ARG A 26 27.36 0.62 -0.01
N GLU A 27 26.40 0.82 -0.91
CA GLU A 27 26.59 0.67 -2.37
C GLU A 27 27.59 1.72 -2.88
N LYS A 28 27.52 2.96 -2.40
CA LYS A 28 28.50 4.02 -2.70
C LYS A 28 29.89 3.65 -2.18
N ALA A 29 30.01 3.19 -0.94
CA ALA A 29 31.29 2.79 -0.34
C ALA A 29 31.95 1.61 -1.07
N LEU A 30 31.14 0.72 -1.64
CA LEU A 30 31.61 -0.40 -2.48
C LEU A 30 31.86 0.00 -3.95
N ASN A 31 31.75 1.29 -4.29
CA ASN A 31 31.88 1.81 -5.65
C ASN A 31 30.96 1.09 -6.66
N CYS A 32 29.75 0.70 -6.22
CA CYS A 32 28.76 0.12 -7.11
C CYS A 32 28.30 1.16 -8.15
N LYS A 33 28.12 0.72 -9.40
CA LYS A 33 27.61 1.56 -10.48
C LYS A 33 26.10 1.42 -10.60
N MET A 34 25.41 2.50 -10.96
CA MET A 34 24.01 2.44 -11.33
C MET A 34 23.87 1.67 -12.64
N VAL A 35 23.14 0.55 -12.61
CA VAL A 35 22.89 -0.31 -13.78
C VAL A 35 21.46 -0.21 -14.30
N VAL A 36 20.61 0.54 -13.59
CA VAL A 36 19.23 0.80 -13.98
C VAL A 36 19.13 2.23 -14.49
N SER A 37 18.53 2.40 -15.66
CA SER A 37 18.11 3.70 -16.17
C SER A 37 16.62 3.65 -16.54
N VAL A 38 15.98 4.82 -16.54
CA VAL A 38 14.54 4.94 -16.73
C VAL A 38 14.26 6.08 -17.72
N ASP A 39 13.40 5.83 -18.70
CA ASP A 39 12.76 6.84 -19.53
C ASP A 39 11.31 7.00 -19.04
N THR A 40 11.09 8.07 -18.27
CA THR A 40 9.80 8.37 -17.64
C THR A 40 8.73 8.72 -18.65
N SER A 41 9.11 9.34 -19.78
CA SER A 41 8.17 9.76 -20.82
C SER A 41 7.55 8.59 -21.58
N ARG A 42 8.26 7.46 -21.63
CA ARG A 42 7.84 6.24 -22.30
C ARG A 42 7.47 5.12 -21.34
N CYS A 43 7.51 5.38 -20.03
CA CYS A 43 7.37 4.39 -18.97
C CYS A 43 8.29 3.16 -19.18
N GLN A 44 9.54 3.40 -19.55
CA GLN A 44 10.52 2.35 -19.87
C GLN A 44 11.64 2.27 -18.86
N CYS A 45 12.01 1.05 -18.49
CA CYS A 45 13.11 0.75 -17.59
C CYS A 45 14.14 -0.13 -18.32
N PHE A 46 15.42 0.22 -18.16
CA PHE A 46 16.54 -0.44 -18.80
C PHE A 46 17.50 -0.98 -17.75
N ILE A 47 17.94 -2.23 -17.91
CA ILE A 47 18.89 -2.88 -17.01
C ILE A 47 20.13 -3.28 -17.82
N GLN A 48 21.25 -2.61 -17.54
CA GLN A 48 22.55 -2.91 -18.15
C GLN A 48 23.26 -4.03 -17.40
N LYS A 49 23.75 -5.04 -18.12
CA LYS A 49 24.59 -6.09 -17.54
C LYS A 49 25.97 -5.51 -17.19
N PRO A 50 26.47 -5.70 -15.95
CA PRO A 50 27.80 -5.23 -15.57
C PRO A 50 28.89 -5.88 -16.42
N GLY A 51 29.89 -5.10 -16.84
CA GLY A 51 31.08 -5.61 -17.51
C GLY A 51 30.93 -5.87 -19.02
N THR A 52 29.74 -5.67 -19.60
CA THR A 52 29.51 -5.78 -21.05
C THR A 52 28.97 -4.46 -21.58
N THR A 53 29.75 -3.78 -22.43
CA THR A 53 29.33 -2.57 -23.16
C THR A 53 28.70 -2.89 -24.52
N GLU A 54 28.88 -4.11 -25.04
CA GLU A 54 28.37 -4.52 -26.35
C GLU A 54 26.97 -5.15 -26.29
N GLU A 55 26.59 -5.74 -25.15
CA GLU A 55 25.24 -6.28 -24.97
C GLU A 55 24.25 -5.13 -24.71
N PRO A 56 23.17 -5.00 -25.51
CA PRO A 56 22.15 -3.99 -25.28
C PRO A 56 21.44 -4.22 -23.94
N PRO A 57 20.98 -3.15 -23.26
CA PRO A 57 20.29 -3.28 -21.99
C PRO A 57 18.96 -4.03 -22.15
N LYS A 58 18.56 -4.77 -21.11
CA LYS A 58 17.23 -5.37 -21.06
C LYS A 58 16.19 -4.27 -20.83
N GLN A 59 15.20 -4.20 -21.71
CA GLN A 59 14.15 -3.19 -21.68
C GLN A 59 12.83 -3.78 -21.19
N PHE A 60 12.13 -3.03 -20.34
CA PHE A 60 10.79 -3.34 -19.83
C PHE A 60 9.92 -2.09 -19.91
N THR A 61 8.64 -2.25 -20.22
CA THR A 61 7.64 -1.17 -20.22
C THR A 61 6.64 -1.44 -19.09
N PHE A 62 6.23 -0.39 -18.39
CA PHE A 62 5.31 -0.42 -17.25
C PHE A 62 4.23 0.65 -17.43
N ASP A 63 3.24 0.69 -16.55
CA ASP A 63 2.21 1.75 -16.55
C ASP A 63 2.79 3.07 -16.02
N GLY A 64 3.79 2.98 -15.13
CA GLY A 64 4.49 4.12 -14.57
C GLY A 64 5.92 3.78 -14.18
N THR A 65 6.84 4.73 -14.36
CA THR A 65 8.24 4.55 -13.98
C THR A 65 8.79 5.76 -13.25
N TYR A 66 9.36 5.52 -12.07
CA TYR A 66 9.90 6.53 -11.19
C TYR A 66 11.37 6.25 -10.91
N PHE A 67 12.21 7.27 -11.06
CA PHE A 67 13.65 7.18 -10.83
C PHE A 67 14.08 7.98 -9.59
N ILE A 68 15.40 8.09 -9.38
CA ILE A 68 16.01 8.64 -8.16
C ILE A 68 15.59 10.07 -7.80
N SER A 69 15.12 10.85 -8.78
CA SER A 69 14.68 12.24 -8.62
C SER A 69 13.23 12.38 -8.17
N HIS A 70 12.41 11.31 -8.25
CA HIS A 70 10.98 11.41 -8.05
C HIS A 70 10.59 11.33 -6.57
N HIS A 71 9.56 12.10 -6.23
CA HIS A 71 9.00 12.16 -4.89
C HIS A 71 7.85 11.18 -4.73
N THR A 72 7.59 10.77 -3.48
CA THR A 72 6.45 9.87 -3.20
C THR A 72 5.11 10.56 -3.46
N GLU A 73 5.08 11.89 -3.35
CA GLU A 73 3.96 12.75 -3.75
C GLU A 73 3.52 12.56 -5.20
N GLU A 74 4.46 12.70 -6.14
CA GLU A 74 4.20 12.58 -7.58
C GLU A 74 3.60 11.20 -7.90
N MET A 75 4.23 10.16 -7.34
CA MET A 75 3.76 8.78 -7.48
C MET A 75 2.36 8.57 -6.89
N TYR A 76 2.05 9.22 -5.76
CA TYR A 76 0.72 9.13 -5.15
C TYR A 76 -0.34 9.76 -6.07
N ASN A 77 -0.09 10.97 -6.56
CA ASN A 77 -1.03 11.72 -7.38
C ASN A 77 -1.34 11.02 -8.70
N GLU A 78 -0.35 10.36 -9.32
CA GLU A 78 -0.52 9.66 -10.59
C GLU A 78 -1.21 8.31 -10.45
N ILE A 79 -0.88 7.55 -9.39
CA ILE A 79 -1.22 6.11 -9.31
C ILE A 79 -2.22 5.81 -8.20
N ALA A 80 -1.96 6.33 -6.99
CA ALA A 80 -2.75 6.00 -5.82
C ALA A 80 -4.03 6.85 -5.72
N TYR A 81 -4.00 8.10 -6.17
CA TYR A 81 -5.14 9.01 -6.13
C TYR A 81 -6.39 8.41 -6.81
N PRO A 82 -6.36 7.99 -8.09
CA PRO A 82 -7.55 7.42 -8.73
C PRO A 82 -8.03 6.12 -8.09
N LEU A 83 -7.14 5.35 -7.47
CA LEU A 83 -7.50 4.14 -6.74
C LEU A 83 -8.23 4.48 -5.44
N VAL A 84 -7.75 5.47 -4.69
CA VAL A 84 -8.37 5.92 -3.43
C VAL A 84 -9.72 6.59 -3.70
N GLU A 85 -9.86 7.34 -4.80
CA GLU A 85 -11.17 7.84 -5.27
C GLU A 85 -12.13 6.68 -5.56
N GLY A 86 -11.68 5.61 -6.22
CA GLY A 86 -12.51 4.41 -6.38
C GLY A 86 -12.96 3.84 -5.02
N VAL A 87 -12.11 3.86 -3.99
CA VAL A 87 -12.49 3.40 -2.65
C VAL A 87 -13.54 4.31 -2.02
N THR A 88 -13.45 5.63 -2.19
CA THR A 88 -14.46 6.58 -1.69
C THR A 88 -15.79 6.49 -2.43
N GLU A 89 -15.83 5.87 -3.61
CA GLU A 89 -17.04 5.50 -4.35
C GLU A 89 -17.59 4.10 -4.00
N GLY A 90 -16.89 3.33 -3.15
CA GLY A 90 -17.31 2.01 -2.69
C GLY A 90 -16.67 0.82 -3.42
N TYR A 91 -15.62 1.04 -4.21
CA TYR A 91 -14.82 -0.04 -4.80
C TYR A 91 -13.75 -0.57 -3.82
N ASN A 92 -13.30 -1.80 -4.03
CA ASN A 92 -12.13 -2.33 -3.34
C ASN A 92 -10.85 -1.88 -4.07
N GLY A 93 -9.89 -1.34 -3.32
CA GLY A 93 -8.58 -0.94 -3.83
C GLY A 93 -7.45 -1.57 -3.03
N THR A 94 -6.41 -2.05 -3.71
CA THR A 94 -5.21 -2.61 -3.05
C THR A 94 -3.95 -2.03 -3.68
N ILE A 95 -3.06 -1.51 -2.83
CA ILE A 95 -1.71 -1.10 -3.20
C ILE A 95 -0.73 -1.93 -2.39
N PHE A 96 0.18 -2.62 -3.06
CA PHE A 96 1.23 -3.39 -2.40
C PHE A 96 2.60 -3.07 -3.01
N ALA A 97 3.61 -2.97 -2.15
CA ALA A 97 4.98 -2.73 -2.57
C ALA A 97 5.77 -4.04 -2.63
N TYR A 98 6.41 -4.31 -3.76
CA TYR A 98 7.20 -5.52 -4.00
C TYR A 98 8.65 -5.18 -4.39
N GLY A 99 9.59 -6.04 -4.00
CA GLY A 99 11.02 -5.88 -4.32
C GLY A 99 11.95 -6.44 -3.26
N GLN A 100 13.26 -6.42 -3.54
CA GLN A 100 14.27 -6.95 -2.62
C GLN A 100 14.32 -6.22 -1.28
N THR A 101 14.95 -6.81 -0.28
CA THR A 101 15.25 -6.14 0.99
C THR A 101 16.07 -4.87 0.74
N GLY A 102 15.65 -3.77 1.38
CA GLY A 102 16.28 -2.47 1.19
C GLY A 102 15.99 -1.79 -0.16
N SER A 103 15.03 -2.27 -0.97
CA SER A 103 14.66 -1.60 -2.23
C SER A 103 13.80 -0.34 -2.06
N GLY A 104 13.27 -0.09 -0.85
CA GLY A 104 12.42 1.08 -0.56
C GLY A 104 10.94 0.79 -0.36
N LYS A 105 10.50 -0.48 -0.22
CA LYS A 105 9.07 -0.82 0.02
C LYS A 105 8.42 -0.03 1.16
N SER A 106 9.01 -0.07 2.36
CA SER A 106 8.50 0.68 3.52
C SER A 106 8.61 2.19 3.32
N PHE A 107 9.64 2.66 2.62
CA PHE A 107 9.79 4.07 2.29
C PHE A 107 8.68 4.54 1.34
N THR A 108 8.26 3.74 0.37
CA THR A 108 7.14 4.09 -0.50
C THR A 108 5.80 4.07 0.24
N MET A 109 5.54 3.02 1.04
CA MET A 109 4.24 2.88 1.71
C MET A 109 4.07 3.81 2.91
N GLN A 110 5.07 3.92 3.77
CA GLN A 110 5.00 4.72 5.01
C GLN A 110 5.67 6.08 4.85
N GLY A 111 6.78 6.14 4.13
CA GLY A 111 7.53 7.38 3.89
C GLY A 111 8.22 7.92 5.13
N VAL A 112 8.57 9.20 5.03
CA VAL A 112 9.14 10.00 6.12
C VAL A 112 8.26 11.23 6.33
N VAL A 113 8.26 11.76 7.56
CA VAL A 113 7.45 12.94 7.91
C VAL A 113 8.01 14.20 7.25
N ASP A 114 9.33 14.29 7.16
CA ASP A 114 10.05 15.44 6.61
C ASP A 114 11.12 14.95 5.61
N PRO A 115 11.15 15.46 4.36
CA PRO A 115 10.25 16.45 3.77
C PRO A 115 8.83 15.91 3.48
N PRO A 116 7.78 16.75 3.50
CA PRO A 116 6.40 16.33 3.20
C PRO A 116 6.24 15.64 1.85
N SER A 117 7.03 16.02 0.83
CA SER A 117 7.04 15.38 -0.49
C SER A 117 7.42 13.89 -0.46
N GLN A 118 8.02 13.42 0.64
CA GLN A 118 8.36 12.02 0.89
C GLN A 118 7.44 11.32 1.89
N LYS A 119 6.33 11.96 2.31
CA LYS A 119 5.22 11.30 3.00
C LYS A 119 4.72 10.13 2.16
N GLY A 120 4.54 8.96 2.79
CA GLY A 120 4.23 7.70 2.11
C GLY A 120 2.82 7.63 1.55
N VAL A 121 2.55 6.57 0.79
CA VAL A 121 1.21 6.29 0.22
C VAL A 121 0.14 6.13 1.30
N ILE A 122 0.42 5.39 2.38
CA ILE A 122 -0.54 5.11 3.45
C ILE A 122 -1.00 6.40 4.13
N PRO A 123 -0.11 7.25 4.67
CA PRO A 123 -0.56 8.45 5.35
C PRO A 123 -1.13 9.51 4.39
N ARG A 124 -0.78 9.51 3.09
CA ARG A 124 -1.47 10.33 2.07
C ARG A 124 -2.89 9.82 1.78
N ALA A 125 -3.10 8.51 1.77
CA ALA A 125 -4.43 7.93 1.65
C ALA A 125 -5.33 8.29 2.84
N PHE A 126 -4.76 8.45 4.05
CA PHE A 126 -5.52 8.95 5.19
C PHE A 126 -6.02 10.37 4.94
N ASP A 127 -5.14 11.28 4.52
CA ASP A 127 -5.51 12.67 4.22
C ASP A 127 -6.64 12.70 3.18
N HIS A 128 -6.45 12.00 2.06
CA HIS A 128 -7.39 11.94 0.96
C HIS A 128 -8.77 11.42 1.40
N VAL A 129 -8.83 10.26 2.08
CA VAL A 129 -10.11 9.70 2.55
C VAL A 129 -10.85 10.68 3.46
N PHE A 130 -10.15 11.31 4.42
CA PHE A 130 -10.78 12.24 5.35
C PHE A 130 -11.13 13.60 4.72
N GLU A 131 -10.43 14.02 3.67
CA GLU A 131 -10.79 15.18 2.87
C GLU A 131 -12.09 14.91 2.10
N THR A 132 -12.19 13.77 1.41
CA THR A 132 -13.42 13.36 0.70
C THR A 132 -14.62 13.26 1.63
N ILE A 133 -14.45 12.70 2.84
CA ILE A 133 -15.51 12.62 3.87
C ILE A 133 -15.99 14.01 4.29
N GLN A 134 -15.08 14.98 4.45
CA GLN A 134 -15.42 16.34 4.87
C GLN A 134 -16.19 17.11 3.79
N CYS A 135 -15.91 16.85 2.51
CA CYS A 135 -16.57 17.49 1.39
C CYS A 135 -17.92 16.85 1.02
N ALA A 136 -18.25 15.68 1.57
CA ALA A 136 -19.46 14.95 1.22
C ALA A 136 -20.69 15.47 2.00
N GLU A 137 -21.70 15.98 1.28
CA GLU A 137 -22.91 16.55 1.90
C GLU A 137 -24.05 15.52 2.11
N ASN A 138 -24.11 14.47 1.29
CA ASN A 138 -25.25 13.53 1.21
C ASN A 138 -24.91 12.09 1.61
N ALA A 139 -23.81 11.89 2.35
CA ALA A 139 -23.37 10.59 2.82
C ALA A 139 -22.79 10.68 4.23
N LYS A 140 -23.00 9.62 5.01
CA LYS A 140 -22.34 9.39 6.29
C LYS A 140 -21.32 8.28 6.12
N PHE A 141 -20.17 8.45 6.75
CA PHE A 141 -19.05 7.52 6.63
C PHE A 141 -18.71 6.91 7.99
N LEU A 142 -18.43 5.61 8.00
CA LEU A 142 -17.79 4.92 9.13
C LEU A 142 -16.45 4.39 8.64
N VAL A 143 -15.37 4.93 9.22
CA VAL A 143 -14.00 4.51 8.92
C VAL A 143 -13.49 3.59 10.01
N ARG A 144 -13.00 2.42 9.62
CA ARG A 144 -12.34 1.46 10.52
C ARG A 144 -10.99 1.06 9.95
N ALA A 145 -10.03 0.76 10.82
CA ALA A 145 -8.70 0.30 10.43
C ALA A 145 -8.40 -1.05 11.06
N SER A 146 -7.69 -1.90 10.32
CA SER A 146 -7.02 -3.09 10.84
C SER A 146 -5.57 -3.10 10.36
N TYR A 147 -4.69 -3.74 11.13
CA TYR A 147 -3.29 -3.87 10.75
C TYR A 147 -2.77 -5.24 11.18
N LEU A 148 -2.36 -6.05 10.23
CA LEU A 148 -1.84 -7.39 10.47
C LEU A 148 -0.45 -7.58 9.88
N GLU A 149 0.24 -8.58 10.40
CA GLU A 149 1.43 -9.14 9.78
C GLU A 149 1.27 -10.62 9.47
N ILE A 150 1.89 -11.05 8.38
CA ILE A 150 2.11 -12.45 8.03
C ILE A 150 3.59 -12.70 8.26
N TYR A 151 3.92 -13.53 9.25
CA TYR A 151 5.29 -13.86 9.62
C TYR A 151 5.41 -15.37 9.81
N ARG A 152 6.26 -16.01 9.00
CA ARG A 152 6.44 -17.49 9.01
C ARG A 152 5.12 -18.25 8.86
N GLU A 153 4.28 -17.86 7.89
CA GLU A 153 2.95 -18.46 7.65
C GLU A 153 1.97 -18.32 8.83
N GLU A 154 2.25 -17.41 9.78
CA GLU A 154 1.34 -17.08 10.88
C GLU A 154 0.82 -15.65 10.70
N ILE A 155 -0.49 -15.48 10.83
CA ILE A 155 -1.15 -14.17 10.84
C ILE A 155 -1.21 -13.69 12.27
N ARG A 156 -0.80 -12.44 12.48
CA ARG A 156 -0.81 -11.78 13.79
C ARG A 156 -1.45 -10.42 13.68
N ASP A 157 -2.25 -10.07 14.67
CA ASP A 157 -2.85 -8.76 14.79
C ASP A 157 -1.85 -7.78 15.43
N LEU A 158 -1.49 -6.72 14.70
CA LEU A 158 -0.57 -5.69 15.19
C LEU A 158 -1.25 -4.67 16.10
N LEU A 159 -2.58 -4.67 16.20
CA LEU A 159 -3.38 -3.76 17.01
C LEU A 159 -4.18 -4.48 18.11
N GLY A 160 -4.11 -5.81 18.12
CA GLY A 160 -4.76 -6.65 19.12
C GLY A 160 -4.15 -6.51 20.51
N ARG A 161 -4.89 -6.98 21.52
CA ARG A 161 -4.42 -7.00 22.92
C ARG A 161 -3.21 -7.93 23.10
N ASP A 162 -3.19 -9.03 22.37
CA ASP A 162 -2.08 -9.99 22.33
C ASP A 162 -1.55 -10.11 20.89
N THR A 163 -0.44 -9.43 20.61
CA THR A 163 0.21 -9.42 19.29
C THR A 163 0.93 -10.74 18.96
N LYS A 164 1.03 -11.67 19.91
CA LYS A 164 1.61 -13.01 19.69
C LYS A 164 0.55 -14.05 19.34
N GLN A 165 -0.72 -13.73 19.53
CA GLN A 165 -1.81 -14.63 19.18
C GLN A 165 -1.81 -14.88 17.67
N LYS A 166 -1.81 -16.17 17.30
CA LYS A 166 -2.00 -16.59 15.92
C LYS A 166 -3.48 -16.48 15.55
N LEU A 167 -3.75 -15.81 14.44
CA LEU A 167 -5.08 -15.73 13.86
C LEU A 167 -5.26 -16.73 12.72
N GLU A 168 -6.51 -17.08 12.44
CA GLU A 168 -6.90 -18.05 11.42
C GLU A 168 -7.56 -17.36 10.24
N LEU A 169 -7.20 -17.78 9.03
CA LEU A 169 -7.93 -17.46 7.81
C LEU A 169 -9.22 -18.28 7.75
N LYS A 170 -10.30 -17.61 7.35
CA LYS A 170 -11.62 -18.19 7.13
C LYS A 170 -12.21 -17.69 5.83
N GLU A 171 -13.16 -18.43 5.31
CA GLU A 171 -13.91 -18.09 4.10
C GLU A 171 -15.38 -17.91 4.46
N HIS A 172 -16.01 -16.87 3.92
CA HIS A 172 -17.44 -16.61 4.02
C HIS A 172 -18.03 -16.46 2.61
N PRO A 173 -19.19 -17.05 2.30
CA PRO A 173 -19.75 -17.02 0.94
C PRO A 173 -19.91 -15.61 0.34
N GLU A 174 -20.27 -14.62 1.16
CA GLU A 174 -20.51 -13.24 0.71
C GLU A 174 -19.30 -12.32 0.90
N ARG A 175 -18.45 -12.56 1.91
CA ARG A 175 -17.33 -11.67 2.26
C ARG A 175 -16.02 -12.12 1.62
N GLY A 176 -15.99 -13.36 1.11
CA GLY A 176 -14.78 -14.02 0.68
C GLY A 176 -13.87 -14.36 1.87
N ILE A 177 -12.57 -14.28 1.63
CA ILE A 177 -11.53 -14.62 2.60
C ILE A 177 -11.39 -13.50 3.64
N TYR A 178 -11.38 -13.86 4.92
CA TYR A 178 -11.17 -12.93 6.04
C TYR A 178 -10.36 -13.58 7.17
N VAL A 179 -9.78 -12.74 8.04
CA VAL A 179 -9.06 -13.20 9.23
C VAL A 179 -10.00 -13.17 10.42
N ARG A 180 -10.23 -14.33 11.05
CA ARG A 180 -11.08 -14.42 12.24
C ARG A 180 -10.41 -13.69 13.41
N ASP A 181 -11.22 -12.97 14.18
CA ASP A 181 -10.81 -12.26 15.41
C ASP A 181 -9.80 -11.12 15.19
N LEU A 182 -9.59 -10.69 13.93
CA LEU A 182 -8.80 -9.50 13.63
C LEU A 182 -9.47 -8.25 14.23
N SER A 183 -8.72 -7.50 15.03
CA SER A 183 -9.25 -6.29 15.65
C SER A 183 -9.54 -5.19 14.63
N MET A 184 -10.66 -4.50 14.86
CA MET A 184 -11.16 -3.42 14.02
C MET A 184 -11.25 -2.17 14.89
N HIS A 185 -10.53 -1.12 14.49
CA HIS A 185 -10.44 0.12 15.25
C HIS A 185 -11.16 1.23 14.49
N THR A 186 -12.23 1.77 15.08
CA THR A 186 -12.90 2.94 14.51
C THR A 186 -11.98 4.16 14.62
N VAL A 187 -11.88 4.92 13.54
CA VAL A 187 -11.04 6.11 13.44
C VAL A 187 -11.86 7.29 12.93
N HIS A 188 -11.72 8.44 13.60
CA HIS A 188 -12.53 9.65 13.33
C HIS A 188 -11.73 10.80 12.72
N SER A 189 -10.42 10.67 12.58
CA SER A 189 -9.57 11.66 11.92
C SER A 189 -8.28 11.04 11.41
N VAL A 190 -7.58 11.77 10.53
CA VAL A 190 -6.22 11.43 10.07
C VAL A 190 -5.28 11.13 11.24
N GLY A 191 -5.31 11.97 12.29
CA GLY A 191 -4.44 11.78 13.46
C GLY A 191 -4.77 10.51 14.27
N GLU A 192 -5.99 9.98 14.18
CA GLU A 192 -6.32 8.67 14.75
C GLU A 192 -5.73 7.54 13.91
N CYS A 193 -5.84 7.63 12.57
CA CYS A 193 -5.21 6.67 11.65
C CYS A 193 -3.70 6.61 11.83
N GLU A 194 -3.04 7.76 11.95
CA GLU A 194 -1.59 7.85 12.17
C GLU A 194 -1.20 7.18 13.50
N ARG A 195 -1.96 7.40 14.58
CA ARG A 195 -1.74 6.72 15.87
C ARG A 195 -1.89 5.20 15.76
N VAL A 196 -2.91 4.73 15.06
CA VAL A 196 -3.14 3.29 14.83
C VAL A 196 -1.99 2.69 14.01
N MET A 197 -1.56 3.36 12.94
CA MET A 197 -0.43 2.95 12.12
C MET A 197 0.87 2.89 12.94
N GLU A 198 1.14 3.91 13.76
CA GLU A 198 2.34 3.97 14.60
C GLU A 198 2.35 2.87 15.67
N LEU A 199 1.19 2.58 16.28
CA LEU A 199 1.04 1.48 17.24
C LEU A 199 1.40 0.14 16.60
N GLY A 200 0.81 -0.18 15.45
CA GLY A 200 1.12 -1.44 14.76
C GLY A 200 2.57 -1.51 14.27
N TRP A 201 3.14 -0.38 13.86
CA TRP A 201 4.56 -0.29 13.51
C TRP A 201 5.50 -0.58 14.69
N LYS A 202 5.18 -0.04 15.89
CA LYS A 202 5.91 -0.34 17.13
C LYS A 202 5.82 -1.81 17.49
N ASN A 203 4.63 -2.40 17.41
CA ASN A 203 4.41 -3.81 17.72
C ASN A 203 5.16 -4.74 16.77
N ARG A 204 5.16 -4.41 15.47
CA ARG A 204 5.98 -5.09 14.46
C ARG A 204 7.47 -4.98 14.76
N SER A 205 7.92 -3.80 15.21
CA SER A 205 9.34 -3.55 15.53
C SER A 205 9.85 -4.35 16.73
N VAL A 206 9.01 -4.52 17.76
CA VAL A 206 9.30 -5.34 18.95
C VAL A 206 9.44 -6.82 18.60
N GLY A 207 8.68 -7.31 17.60
CA GLY A 207 8.85 -8.65 17.05
C GLY A 207 10.26 -8.89 16.49
N TYR A 208 10.85 -7.90 15.81
CA TYR A 208 12.19 -8.02 15.22
C TYR A 208 13.31 -8.12 16.24
N THR A 209 13.20 -7.43 17.38
CA THR A 209 14.24 -7.45 18.42
C THR A 209 14.21 -8.73 19.25
N LEU A 210 13.03 -9.33 19.44
CA LEU A 210 12.84 -10.56 20.21
C LEU A 210 13.07 -11.85 19.40
N MET A 211 12.85 -11.86 18.06
CA MET A 211 12.81 -13.10 17.26
C MET A 211 13.70 -13.16 16.00
N ASN A 212 14.69 -12.29 15.87
CA ASN A 212 15.66 -12.10 14.76
C ASN A 212 15.38 -10.86 13.90
N LYS A 213 16.49 -10.21 13.56
CA LYS A 213 16.65 -8.84 13.07
C LYS A 213 16.25 -8.63 11.60
N ASP A 214 15.18 -9.25 11.10
CA ASP A 214 14.94 -9.31 9.66
C ASP A 214 13.50 -8.91 9.25
N SER A 215 13.32 -7.61 8.99
CA SER A 215 12.09 -7.04 8.45
C SER A 215 11.71 -7.51 7.04
N SER A 216 12.61 -8.26 6.38
CA SER A 216 12.36 -8.83 5.07
C SER A 216 11.46 -10.06 5.07
N ARG A 217 11.23 -10.68 6.24
CA ARG A 217 10.51 -11.97 6.36
C ARG A 217 9.06 -11.85 6.83
N SER A 218 8.60 -10.63 7.14
CA SER A 218 7.22 -10.34 7.52
C SER A 218 6.56 -9.48 6.44
N HIS A 219 5.35 -9.85 6.03
CA HIS A 219 4.49 -9.02 5.20
C HIS A 219 3.50 -8.29 6.09
N SER A 220 3.26 -7.01 5.85
CA SER A 220 2.33 -6.21 6.67
C SER A 220 1.21 -5.68 5.80
N ILE A 221 -0.03 -5.86 6.24
CA ILE A 221 -1.23 -5.42 5.52
C ILE A 221 -2.00 -4.48 6.43
N PHE A 222 -2.02 -3.20 6.07
CA PHE A 222 -2.87 -2.19 6.71
C PHE A 222 -4.11 -2.02 5.84
N THR A 223 -5.29 -2.17 6.44
CA THR A 223 -6.56 -2.07 5.73
C THR A 223 -7.42 -0.97 6.33
N ILE A 224 -7.88 -0.05 5.49
CA ILE A 224 -8.94 0.90 5.82
C ILE A 224 -10.24 0.33 5.26
N TYR A 225 -11.25 0.25 6.11
CA TYR A 225 -12.62 -0.08 5.74
C TYR A 225 -13.42 1.21 5.77
N LEU A 226 -14.01 1.55 4.63
CA LEU A 226 -14.88 2.70 4.46
C LEU A 226 -16.30 2.20 4.21
N GLU A 227 -17.19 2.42 5.17
CA GLU A 227 -18.62 2.17 4.99
C GLU A 227 -19.33 3.48 4.69
N ILE A 228 -20.15 3.48 3.64
CA ILE A 228 -20.83 4.66 3.12
C ILE A 228 -22.33 4.46 3.28
N PHE A 229 -22.99 5.39 3.96
CA PHE A 229 -24.43 5.44 4.11
C PHE A 229 -24.98 6.70 3.44
N ASN A 230 -25.61 6.53 2.28
CA ASN A 230 -26.20 7.65 1.55
C ASN A 230 -27.45 8.16 2.26
N THR A 231 -27.47 9.43 2.64
CA THR A 231 -28.62 10.07 3.28
C THR A 231 -29.60 10.66 2.27
N GLY A 232 -29.23 10.67 0.99
CA GLY A 232 -30.10 11.07 -0.12
C GLY A 232 -30.93 9.92 -0.68
N THR A 233 -31.98 9.51 0.01
CA THR A 233 -33.28 9.08 -0.57
C THR A 233 -34.25 8.65 0.55
N CYS A 234 -35.02 9.61 1.04
CA CYS A 234 -36.32 9.32 1.63
C CYS A 234 -37.35 10.28 0.98
N CYS A 235 -37.62 10.09 -0.31
CA CYS A 235 -38.75 10.69 -1.02
C CYS A 235 -39.32 9.68 -2.04
N SER A 236 -40.39 9.00 -1.61
CA SER A 236 -41.59 8.63 -2.39
C SER A 236 -41.49 8.37 -3.90
N TYR A 237 -41.56 7.10 -4.32
CA TYR A 237 -42.63 6.48 -5.15
C TYR A 237 -42.28 4.99 -5.41
N PRO A 238 -43.25 4.06 -5.46
CA PRO A 238 -42.98 2.67 -5.76
C PRO A 238 -42.87 2.52 -7.28
N ALA A 239 -41.67 2.32 -7.79
CA ALA A 239 -41.48 1.84 -9.15
C ALA A 239 -41.43 0.31 -9.11
N HIS A 240 -42.55 -0.29 -9.51
CA HIS A 240 -42.60 -1.66 -10.00
C HIS A 240 -41.50 -1.88 -11.04
N CYS A 241 -40.77 -2.99 -10.94
CA CYS A 241 -40.14 -3.62 -12.10
C CYS A 241 -40.55 -5.10 -12.12
N LEU A 242 -41.29 -5.43 -13.19
CA LEU A 242 -41.39 -6.76 -13.79
C LEU A 242 -40.01 -7.25 -14.25
#